data_AF-A0A2K9AFX5-F1
#
_entry.id   AF-A0A2K9AFX5-F1
#
_cell.length_a   1.000
_cell.length_b   1.000
_cell.length_c   1.000
_cell.angle_alpha   90.00
_cell.angle_beta   90.00
_cell.angle_gamma   90.00
#
_symmetry.space_group_name_H-M   'P 1'
#
loop_
_entity.id
_entity.type
_entity.pdbx_description
1 polymer ?
#
loop_
_entity_poly.entity_id
_entity_poly.type
_entity_poly.pdbx_seq_one_letter_code
_entity_poly.pdbx_strand_id
1 'polypeptide(L)'
;MSNYLRLKKMLYVVSLAAVSIILSLIEIPWFPPFSFLKIDFSEVAILVALLVLGNKETIVVVLIRTIARRLFRGFDPADMVGEALAMFASFSIIFAYNLAKKFLKDHSKPLMIEVGVNHNKITLKEYIVYTATIAVTLSIILTTINFFFATPLFLTLPPIAMAESGRVHFWAFSFIEDSFYTFGTYLAFILTAYIPFNLVKGSVVTIVFLLLKPRIKYLEL
;
A
#
# COMPACT_ATOMS: atom_id res chain seq x y z
N MET A 1 -3.45 15.48 27.18
CA MET A 1 -3.67 15.90 25.77
C MET A 1 -5.01 16.61 25.72
N SER A 2 -5.05 17.89 25.32
CA SER A 2 -6.31 18.66 25.31
C SER A 2 -7.37 17.98 24.44
N ASN A 3 -8.65 18.04 24.86
CA ASN A 3 -9.79 17.49 24.11
C ASN A 3 -9.82 18.00 22.66
N TYR A 4 -9.39 19.24 22.43
CA TYR A 4 -9.25 19.83 21.10
C TYR A 4 -8.31 19.04 20.19
N LEU A 5 -7.12 18.67 20.68
CA LEU A 5 -6.12 17.94 19.89
C LEU A 5 -6.58 16.50 19.60
N ARG A 6 -7.30 15.88 20.54
CA ARG A 6 -7.93 14.57 20.33
C ARG A 6 -9.01 14.63 19.25
N LEU A 7 -9.86 15.65 19.29
CA LEU A 7 -10.90 15.88 18.28
C LEU A 7 -10.26 16.12 16.90
N LYS A 8 -9.26 17.01 16.81
CA LYS A 8 -8.52 17.26 15.58
C LYS A 8 -7.94 15.97 15.02
N LYS A 9 -7.29 15.13 15.86
CA LYS A 9 -6.79 13.80 15.47
C LYS A 9 -7.86 12.91 14.86
N MET A 10 -9.00 12.78 15.52
CA MET A 10 -10.10 11.96 15.01
C MET A 10 -10.62 12.47 13.67
N LEU A 11 -10.77 13.78 13.50
CA LEU A 11 -11.22 14.38 12.24
C LEU A 11 -10.25 14.06 11.09
N TYR A 12 -8.95 14.21 11.28
CA TYR A 12 -7.98 13.86 10.24
C TYR A 12 -8.00 12.36 9.93
N VAL A 13 -8.10 11.49 10.94
CA VAL A 13 -8.18 10.04 10.72
C VAL A 13 -9.38 9.69 9.83
N VAL A 14 -10.56 10.24 10.14
CA VAL A 14 -11.78 9.99 9.36
C VAL A 14 -11.67 10.58 7.96
N SER A 15 -11.21 11.84 7.84
CA SER A 15 -11.09 12.51 6.55
C SER A 15 -10.08 11.84 5.62
N LEU A 16 -8.91 11.44 6.13
CA LEU A 16 -7.89 10.78 5.32
C LEU A 16 -8.29 9.35 4.95
N ALA A 17 -9.02 8.65 5.82
CA ALA A 17 -9.64 7.37 5.47
C ALA A 17 -10.64 7.55 4.32
N ALA A 18 -11.54 8.54 4.42
CA ALA A 18 -12.52 8.85 3.37
C ALA A 18 -11.85 9.22 2.03
N VAL A 19 -10.83 10.08 2.05
CA VAL A 19 -10.05 10.41 0.85
C VAL A 19 -9.39 9.17 0.27
N SER A 20 -8.79 8.31 1.09
CA SER A 20 -8.16 7.07 0.62
C SER A 20 -9.19 6.10 0.01
N ILE A 21 -10.41 6.03 0.56
CA ILE A 21 -11.53 5.25 -0.03
C ILE A 21 -11.86 5.80 -1.42
N ILE A 22 -12.09 7.11 -1.55
CA ILE A 22 -12.46 7.74 -2.82
C ILE A 22 -11.36 7.52 -3.87
N LEU A 23 -10.09 7.74 -3.50
CA LEU A 23 -8.97 7.51 -4.41
C LEU A 23 -8.84 6.04 -4.83
N SER A 24 -9.19 5.09 -3.95
CA SER A 24 -9.22 3.67 -4.31
C SER A 24 -10.37 3.28 -5.23
N LEU A 25 -11.35 4.16 -5.48
CA LEU A 25 -12.37 3.90 -6.52
C LEU A 25 -11.82 4.14 -7.92
N ILE A 26 -10.76 4.94 -8.05
CA ILE A 26 -10.10 5.23 -9.31
C ILE A 26 -8.93 4.26 -9.47
N GLU A 27 -9.25 3.08 -10.01
CA GLU A 27 -8.30 2.00 -10.23
C GLU A 27 -7.96 1.88 -11.71
N ILE A 28 -6.67 1.99 -12.05
CA ILE A 28 -6.17 1.81 -13.41
C ILE A 28 -5.62 0.38 -13.50
N PRO A 29 -6.24 -0.52 -14.31
CA PRO A 29 -5.71 -1.86 -14.48
C PRO A 29 -4.33 -1.80 -15.12
N TRP A 30 -3.46 -2.69 -14.68
CA TRP A 30 -2.15 -2.88 -15.29
C TRP A 30 -2.30 -3.51 -16.69
N PHE A 31 -1.18 -3.66 -17.40
CA PHE A 31 -1.23 -4.15 -18.78
C PHE A 31 -1.53 -5.67 -18.85
N PRO A 32 -2.25 -6.13 -19.89
CA PRO A 32 -2.45 -7.57 -20.15
C PRO A 32 -1.12 -8.33 -20.26
N PRO A 33 -0.97 -9.53 -19.67
CA PRO A 33 -2.01 -10.38 -19.08
C PRO A 33 -2.31 -10.10 -17.59
N PHE A 34 -1.69 -9.10 -16.96
CA PHE A 34 -1.74 -8.86 -15.52
C PHE A 34 -2.78 -7.80 -15.10
N SER A 35 -3.90 -7.71 -15.80
CA SER A 35 -4.95 -6.69 -15.56
C SER A 35 -5.64 -6.79 -14.19
N PHE A 36 -5.46 -7.90 -13.47
CA PHE A 36 -5.87 -8.07 -12.08
C PHE A 36 -5.07 -7.20 -11.10
N LEU A 37 -3.86 -6.79 -11.48
CA LEU A 37 -3.07 -5.80 -10.75
C LEU A 37 -3.59 -4.41 -11.09
N LYS A 38 -3.94 -3.63 -10.07
CA LYS A 38 -4.52 -2.30 -10.27
C LYS A 38 -3.71 -1.24 -9.55
N ILE A 39 -3.37 -0.18 -10.28
CA ILE A 39 -2.76 1.01 -9.69
C ILE A 39 -3.86 1.95 -9.25
N ASP A 40 -3.75 2.43 -8.02
CA ASP A 40 -4.61 3.43 -7.45
C ASP A 40 -3.75 4.44 -6.67
N PHE A 41 -4.32 5.60 -6.35
CA PHE A 41 -3.62 6.65 -5.59
C PHE A 41 -4.01 6.67 -4.11
N SER A 42 -4.67 5.62 -3.60
CA SER A 42 -5.12 5.59 -2.21
C SER A 42 -3.95 5.58 -1.23
N GLU A 43 -2.80 5.04 -1.62
CA GLU A 43 -1.58 5.05 -0.81
C GLU A 43 -0.92 6.43 -0.72
N VAL A 44 -1.21 7.35 -1.65
CA VAL A 44 -0.81 8.76 -1.50
C VAL A 44 -1.45 9.33 -0.23
N ALA A 45 -2.74 9.09 -0.03
CA ALA A 45 -3.43 9.52 1.18
C ALA A 45 -2.88 8.85 2.45
N ILE A 46 -2.39 7.60 2.36
CA ILE A 46 -1.72 6.91 3.47
C ILE A 46 -0.37 7.58 3.81
N LEU A 47 0.43 7.96 2.81
CA LEU A 47 1.67 8.72 3.04
C LEU A 47 1.40 10.10 3.62
N VAL A 48 0.33 10.78 3.19
CA VAL A 48 -0.12 12.03 3.80
C VAL A 48 -0.53 11.82 5.25
N ALA A 49 -1.32 10.79 5.55
CA ALA A 49 -1.68 10.45 6.93
C ALA A 49 -0.46 10.17 7.79
N LEU A 50 0.55 9.50 7.23
CA LEU A 50 1.79 9.19 7.92
C LEU A 50 2.62 10.44 8.24
N LEU A 51 2.69 11.37 7.29
CA LEU A 51 3.36 12.66 7.45
C LEU A 51 2.66 13.52 8.52
N VAL A 52 1.33 13.55 8.50
CA VAL A 52 0.50 14.41 9.36
C VAL A 52 0.37 13.83 10.76
N LEU A 53 -0.11 12.60 10.87
CA LEU A 53 -0.53 11.97 12.12
C LEU A 53 0.53 11.08 12.76
N GLY A 54 1.42 10.50 11.94
CA GLY A 54 2.40 9.51 12.37
C GLY A 54 1.90 8.07 12.30
N ASN A 55 2.75 7.12 12.71
CA ASN A 55 2.56 5.69 12.46
C ASN A 55 1.26 5.13 13.06
N LYS A 56 0.99 5.41 14.34
CA LYS A 56 -0.10 4.77 15.08
C LYS A 56 -1.46 5.14 14.49
N GLU A 57 -1.69 6.42 14.28
CA GLU A 57 -2.92 6.94 13.71
C GLU A 57 -3.10 6.52 12.24
N THR A 58 -2.01 6.41 11.47
CA THR A 58 -2.08 5.94 10.09
C THR A 58 -2.49 4.48 10.00
N ILE A 59 -2.07 3.63 10.95
CA ILE A 59 -2.57 2.24 11.03
C ILE A 59 -4.09 2.25 11.22
N VAL A 60 -4.62 3.13 12.07
CA VAL A 60 -6.07 3.28 12.25
C VAL A 60 -6.76 3.74 10.96
N VAL A 61 -6.17 4.70 10.22
CA VAL A 61 -6.67 5.13 8.90
C VAL A 61 -6.76 3.95 7.93
N VAL A 62 -5.72 3.12 7.86
CA VAL A 62 -5.69 1.93 7.00
C VAL A 62 -6.80 0.95 7.39
N LEU A 63 -6.98 0.67 8.69
CA LEU A 63 -8.01 -0.24 9.18
C LEU A 63 -9.43 0.25 8.88
N ILE A 64 -9.73 1.52 9.16
CA ILE A 64 -11.04 2.12 8.88
C ILE A 64 -11.34 2.03 7.38
N ARG A 65 -10.36 2.42 6.54
CA ARG A 65 -10.48 2.36 5.09
C ARG A 65 -10.76 0.93 4.62
N THR A 66 -9.97 -0.04 5.08
CA THR A 66 -10.11 -1.45 4.68
C THR A 66 -11.48 -2.01 5.06
N ILE A 67 -11.94 -1.77 6.29
CA ILE A 67 -13.26 -2.21 6.76
C ILE A 67 -14.36 -1.54 5.93
N ALA A 68 -14.31 -0.22 5.78
CA ALA A 68 -15.32 0.53 5.03
C ALA A 68 -15.42 0.06 3.58
N ARG A 69 -14.30 -0.16 2.88
CA ARG A 69 -14.32 -0.66 1.49
C ARG A 69 -14.97 -2.03 1.38
N ARG A 70 -14.74 -2.93 2.34
CA ARG A 70 -15.38 -4.25 2.34
C ARG A 70 -16.89 -4.15 2.57
N LEU A 71 -17.33 -3.24 3.43
CA LEU A 71 -18.76 -2.99 3.61
C LEU A 71 -19.44 -2.48 2.33
N PHE A 72 -18.75 -1.66 1.52
CA PHE A 72 -19.30 -1.12 0.27
C PHE A 72 -19.18 -2.06 -0.94
N ARG A 73 -18.08 -2.80 -1.08
CA ARG A 73 -17.80 -3.69 -2.23
C ARG A 73 -18.28 -5.12 -2.03
N GLY A 74 -18.64 -5.50 -0.81
CA GLY A 74 -19.03 -6.87 -0.46
C GLY A 74 -17.86 -7.78 -0.11
N PHE A 75 -18.20 -9.07 0.06
CA PHE A 75 -17.33 -10.12 0.61
C PHE A 75 -17.05 -11.22 -0.41
N ASP A 76 -16.87 -10.85 -1.68
CA ASP A 76 -16.37 -11.81 -2.67
C ASP A 76 -14.97 -12.32 -2.26
N PRO A 77 -14.73 -13.65 -2.22
CA PRO A 77 -13.47 -14.19 -1.73
C PRO A 77 -12.24 -13.70 -2.48
N ALA A 78 -12.28 -13.57 -3.80
CA ALA A 78 -11.13 -13.14 -4.59
C ALA A 78 -10.81 -11.66 -4.35
N ASP A 79 -11.85 -10.82 -4.27
CA ASP A 79 -11.71 -9.41 -3.91
C ASP A 79 -11.17 -9.21 -2.49
N MET A 80 -11.48 -10.11 -1.56
CA MET A 80 -10.95 -10.07 -0.19
C MET A 80 -9.43 -10.30 -0.16
N VAL A 81 -8.89 -11.14 -1.05
CA VAL A 81 -7.43 -11.33 -1.20
C VAL A 81 -6.78 -10.03 -1.68
N GLY A 82 -7.37 -9.39 -2.70
CA GLY A 82 -6.91 -8.10 -3.20
C GLY A 82 -6.94 -7.00 -2.14
N GLU A 83 -8.00 -6.96 -1.33
CA GLU A 83 -8.12 -6.01 -0.23
C GLU A 83 -7.06 -6.25 0.86
N ALA A 84 -6.82 -7.51 1.22
CA ALA A 84 -5.78 -7.86 2.18
C ALA A 84 -4.40 -7.43 1.66
N LEU A 85 -4.11 -7.67 0.38
CA LEU A 85 -2.89 -7.19 -0.28
C LEU A 85 -2.78 -5.67 -0.23
N ALA A 86 -3.85 -4.92 -0.48
CA ALA A 86 -3.85 -3.45 -0.40
C ALA A 86 -3.60 -2.95 1.04
N MET A 87 -4.08 -3.68 2.05
CA MET A 87 -3.77 -3.41 3.45
C MET A 87 -2.28 -3.65 3.76
N PHE A 88 -1.73 -4.80 3.34
CA PHE A 88 -0.29 -5.09 3.49
C PHE A 88 0.59 -4.11 2.72
N ALA A 89 0.17 -3.65 1.54
CA ALA A 89 0.84 -2.60 0.79
C ALA A 89 0.96 -1.31 1.63
N SER A 90 -0.13 -0.95 2.32
CA SER A 90 -0.16 0.25 3.16
C SER A 90 0.75 0.11 4.38
N PHE A 91 0.78 -1.06 5.03
CA PHE A 91 1.72 -1.33 6.12
C PHE A 91 3.18 -1.35 5.65
N SER A 92 3.44 -1.92 4.47
CA SER A 92 4.74 -1.89 3.82
C SER A 92 5.21 -0.46 3.56
N ILE A 93 4.33 0.41 3.08
CA ILE A 93 4.65 1.83 2.85
C ILE A 93 4.94 2.57 4.16
N ILE A 94 4.16 2.31 5.23
CA ILE A 94 4.45 2.86 6.56
C ILE A 94 5.86 2.45 7.00
N PHE A 95 6.19 1.16 6.90
CA PHE A 95 7.51 0.65 7.24
C PHE A 95 8.62 1.28 6.38
N ALA A 96 8.44 1.31 5.07
CA ALA A 96 9.41 1.83 4.11
C ALA A 96 9.66 3.34 4.26
N TYR A 97 8.63 4.13 4.55
CA TYR A 97 8.78 5.55 4.83
C TYR A 97 9.62 5.80 6.09
N ASN A 98 9.39 5.02 7.15
CA ASN A 98 10.21 5.11 8.37
C ASN A 98 11.66 4.67 8.10
N LEU A 99 11.87 3.66 7.27
CA LEU A 99 13.20 3.23 6.83
C LEU A 99 13.91 4.34 6.04
N ALA A 100 13.20 4.99 5.11
CA ALA A 100 13.72 6.11 4.33
C ALA A 100 14.13 7.29 5.23
N LYS A 101 13.30 7.62 6.24
CA LYS A 101 13.66 8.62 7.26
C LYS A 101 14.93 8.26 8.02
N LYS A 102 15.10 6.99 8.39
CA LYS A 102 16.32 6.50 9.05
C LYS A 102 17.54 6.67 8.15
N PHE A 103 17.44 6.34 6.86
CA PHE A 103 18.53 6.54 5.88
C PHE A 103 18.86 8.02 5.66
N LEU A 104 17.86 8.89 5.71
CA LEU A 104 18.03 10.34 5.60
C LEU A 104 18.44 11.02 6.92
N LYS A 105 18.45 10.28 8.04
CA LYS A 105 18.62 10.82 9.40
C LYS A 105 17.62 11.94 9.70
N ASP A 106 16.40 11.80 9.17
CA ASP A 106 15.30 12.74 9.35
C ASP A 106 14.56 12.45 10.66
N HIS A 107 14.77 13.32 11.65
CA HIS A 107 14.13 13.27 12.97
C HIS A 107 12.87 14.12 13.08
N SER A 108 12.31 14.58 11.94
CA SER A 108 11.06 15.33 11.93
C SER A 108 9.96 14.58 12.67
N LYS A 109 9.16 15.30 13.45
CA LYS A 109 7.95 14.75 14.06
C LYS A 109 6.79 14.83 13.07
N PRO A 110 5.71 14.05 13.28
CA PRO A 110 4.47 14.26 12.55
C PRO A 110 4.02 15.72 12.65
N LEU A 111 3.50 16.26 11.55
CA LEU A 111 3.15 17.68 11.47
C LEU A 111 2.16 18.10 12.56
N MET A 112 1.27 17.20 12.96
CA MET A 112 0.27 17.47 13.99
C MET A 112 0.87 17.71 15.39
N ILE A 113 2.13 17.38 15.58
CA ILE A 113 2.90 17.66 16.79
C ILE A 113 3.77 18.91 16.58
N GLU A 114 4.40 19.03 15.42
CA GLU A 114 5.37 20.09 15.15
C GLU A 114 5.37 20.47 13.66
N VAL A 115 4.98 21.72 13.36
CA VAL A 115 5.07 22.29 12.01
C VAL A 115 6.40 23.03 11.89
N GLY A 116 7.37 22.43 11.20
CA GLY A 116 8.67 23.04 10.99
C GLY A 116 8.58 24.31 10.14
N VAL A 117 9.11 25.43 10.65
CA VAL A 117 9.11 26.77 10.00
C VAL A 117 10.09 26.84 8.81
N ASN A 118 11.11 25.97 8.79
CA ASN A 118 12.12 25.98 7.74
C ASN A 118 11.59 25.42 6.41
N HIS A 119 11.54 26.30 5.40
CA HIS A 119 11.10 26.04 4.03
C HIS A 119 12.17 25.33 3.21
N ASN A 120 12.70 24.21 3.71
CA ASN A 120 13.61 23.43 2.88
C ASN A 120 12.80 22.74 1.79
N LYS A 121 12.99 23.19 0.54
CA LYS A 121 12.57 22.47 -0.65
C LYS A 121 13.09 21.04 -0.53
N ILE A 122 12.26 20.08 -0.94
CA ILE A 122 12.67 18.67 -0.95
C ILE A 122 13.91 18.55 -1.83
N THR A 123 14.99 18.05 -1.26
CA THR A 123 16.26 17.88 -1.95
C THR A 123 16.17 16.70 -2.92
N LEU A 124 16.99 16.73 -3.98
CA LEU A 124 17.06 15.61 -4.92
C LEU A 124 17.41 14.29 -4.20
N LYS A 125 18.27 14.36 -3.18
CA LYS A 125 18.63 13.20 -2.34
C LYS A 125 17.41 12.63 -1.62
N GLU A 126 16.59 13.45 -0.99
CA GLU A 126 15.36 13.00 -0.35
C GLU A 126 14.42 12.37 -1.36
N TYR A 127 14.27 13.00 -2.53
CA TYR A 127 13.41 12.49 -3.60
C TYR A 127 13.79 11.08 -4.04
N ILE A 128 15.09 10.86 -4.29
CA ILE A 128 15.63 9.57 -4.69
C ILE A 128 15.48 8.55 -3.55
N VAL A 129 15.86 8.89 -2.31
CA VAL A 129 15.87 7.94 -1.20
C VAL A 129 14.45 7.50 -0.82
N TYR A 130 13.49 8.44 -0.72
CA TYR A 130 12.09 8.08 -0.44
C TYR A 130 11.54 7.18 -1.55
N THR A 131 11.70 7.58 -2.81
CA THR A 131 11.15 6.83 -3.96
C THR A 131 11.76 5.44 -4.05
N ALA A 132 13.09 5.32 -4.00
CA ALA A 132 13.78 4.04 -4.10
C ALA A 132 13.46 3.12 -2.91
N THR A 133 13.49 3.65 -1.68
CA THR A 133 13.23 2.82 -0.48
C THR A 133 11.79 2.32 -0.48
N ILE A 134 10.81 3.19 -0.77
CA ILE A 134 9.39 2.79 -0.81
C ILE A 134 9.13 1.80 -1.94
N ALA A 135 9.62 2.06 -3.17
CA ALA A 135 9.41 1.16 -4.29
C ALA A 135 10.04 -0.22 -4.06
N VAL A 136 11.30 -0.28 -3.60
CA VAL A 136 12.01 -1.54 -3.37
C VAL A 136 11.41 -2.32 -2.20
N THR A 137 11.14 -1.67 -1.07
CA THR A 137 10.53 -2.35 0.09
C THR A 137 9.13 -2.86 -0.24
N LEU A 138 8.32 -2.06 -0.94
CA LEU A 138 6.99 -2.50 -1.40
C LEU A 138 7.10 -3.71 -2.33
N SER A 139 8.04 -3.67 -3.29
CA SER A 139 8.25 -4.77 -4.23
C SER A 139 8.69 -6.05 -3.54
N ILE A 140 9.64 -5.99 -2.61
CA ILE A 140 10.09 -7.16 -1.85
C ILE A 140 8.92 -7.74 -1.04
N ILE A 141 8.27 -6.93 -0.19
CA ILE A 141 7.24 -7.42 0.74
C ILE A 141 6.03 -7.98 -0.03
N LEU A 142 5.51 -7.25 -1.00
CA LEU A 142 4.34 -7.72 -1.75
C LEU A 142 4.66 -8.91 -2.64
N THR A 143 5.84 -8.97 -3.26
CA THR A 143 6.23 -10.14 -4.05
C THR A 143 6.36 -11.37 -3.16
N THR A 144 6.91 -11.24 -1.95
CA THR A 144 6.98 -12.34 -0.97
C THR A 144 5.57 -12.81 -0.54
N ILE A 145 4.67 -11.89 -0.20
CA ILE A 145 3.29 -12.25 0.19
C ILE A 145 2.55 -12.90 -0.98
N ASN A 146 2.71 -12.36 -2.19
CA ASN A 146 2.11 -12.93 -3.40
C ASN A 146 2.67 -14.31 -3.74
N PHE A 147 3.97 -14.51 -3.57
CA PHE A 147 4.59 -15.81 -3.79
C PHE A 147 3.98 -16.86 -2.87
N PHE A 148 3.98 -16.61 -1.56
CA PHE A 148 3.64 -17.61 -0.57
C PHE A 148 2.14 -17.81 -0.33
N PHE A 149 1.34 -16.74 -0.36
CA PHE A 149 -0.02 -16.76 0.19
C PHE A 149 -1.07 -16.19 -0.76
N ALA A 150 -0.88 -14.98 -1.28
CA ALA A 150 -1.97 -14.27 -1.95
C ALA A 150 -2.26 -14.83 -3.36
N THR A 151 -1.25 -15.12 -4.17
CA THR A 151 -1.48 -15.70 -5.51
C THR A 151 -2.07 -17.11 -5.43
N PRO A 152 -1.57 -18.04 -4.59
CA PRO A 152 -2.17 -19.37 -4.44
C PRO A 152 -3.64 -19.29 -4.05
N LEU A 153 -3.96 -18.40 -3.10
CA LEU A 153 -5.33 -18.21 -2.67
C LEU A 153 -6.19 -17.60 -3.79
N PHE A 154 -5.70 -16.56 -4.46
CA PHE A 154 -6.42 -15.88 -5.55
C PHE A 154 -6.71 -16.81 -6.74
N LEU A 155 -5.74 -17.61 -7.16
CA LEU A 155 -5.88 -18.50 -8.32
C LEU A 155 -6.80 -19.70 -8.04
N THR A 156 -6.96 -20.11 -6.78
CA THR A 156 -7.82 -21.24 -6.41
C THR A 156 -9.27 -20.85 -6.15
N LEU A 157 -9.54 -19.55 -6.00
CA LEU A 157 -10.88 -19.03 -5.79
C LEU A 157 -11.62 -18.78 -7.13
N PRO A 158 -12.96 -18.87 -7.14
CA PRO A 158 -13.76 -18.40 -8.27
C PRO A 158 -13.50 -16.91 -8.55
N PRO A 159 -13.53 -16.46 -9.81
CA PRO A 159 -13.88 -17.20 -11.01
C PRO A 159 -12.72 -17.97 -11.67
N ILE A 160 -11.51 -17.91 -11.12
CA ILE A 160 -10.30 -18.45 -11.76
C ILE A 160 -10.19 -19.97 -11.58
N ALA A 161 -10.36 -20.45 -10.34
CA ALA A 161 -10.46 -21.87 -9.98
C ALA A 161 -9.41 -22.79 -10.67
N MET A 162 -8.14 -22.43 -10.59
CA MET A 162 -7.02 -23.11 -11.25
C MET A 162 -6.47 -24.36 -10.53
N ALA A 163 -7.06 -24.77 -9.40
CA ALA A 163 -6.69 -26.01 -8.71
C ALA A 163 -7.30 -27.22 -9.42
N GLU A 164 -6.51 -28.24 -9.74
CA GLU A 164 -6.98 -29.46 -10.40
C GLU A 164 -7.95 -30.25 -9.51
N SER A 165 -7.68 -30.31 -8.20
CA SER A 165 -8.58 -30.95 -7.23
C SER A 165 -9.81 -30.11 -6.87
N GLY A 166 -9.87 -28.84 -7.31
CA GLY A 166 -10.89 -27.88 -6.92
C GLY A 166 -10.79 -27.39 -5.46
N ARG A 167 -9.69 -27.71 -4.76
CA ARG A 167 -9.46 -27.28 -3.36
C ARG A 167 -8.92 -25.85 -3.32
N VAL A 168 -9.12 -25.19 -2.18
CA VAL A 168 -8.56 -23.86 -1.91
C VAL A 168 -7.18 -24.02 -1.29
N HIS A 169 -6.18 -23.33 -1.83
CA HIS A 169 -4.80 -23.39 -1.37
C HIS A 169 -4.34 -22.07 -0.78
N PHE A 170 -3.94 -22.07 0.49
CA PHE A 170 -3.42 -20.90 1.19
C PHE A 170 -1.89 -20.77 1.08
N TRP A 171 -1.23 -21.76 0.47
CA TRP A 171 0.22 -21.89 0.48
C TRP A 171 0.76 -22.31 -0.88
N ALA A 172 1.82 -21.64 -1.34
CA ALA A 172 2.40 -21.81 -2.67
C ALA A 172 2.69 -23.25 -3.06
N PHE A 173 3.44 -23.97 -2.22
CA PHE A 173 3.88 -25.32 -2.58
C PHE A 173 2.71 -26.29 -2.71
N SER A 174 1.67 -26.12 -1.89
CA SER A 174 0.46 -26.95 -2.01
C SER A 174 -0.31 -26.68 -3.31
N PHE A 175 -0.31 -25.43 -3.79
CA PHE A 175 -0.96 -25.07 -5.06
C PHE A 175 -0.15 -25.54 -6.26
N ILE A 176 1.18 -25.43 -6.21
CA ILE A 176 2.07 -25.90 -7.27
C ILE A 176 1.90 -27.41 -7.48
N GLU A 177 1.70 -28.19 -6.42
CA GLU A 177 1.43 -29.64 -6.52
C GLU A 177 0.05 -29.97 -7.12
N ASP A 178 -0.91 -29.05 -7.05
CA ASP A 178 -2.31 -29.24 -7.49
C ASP A 178 -2.68 -28.31 -8.66
N SER A 179 -1.71 -27.95 -9.49
CA SER A 179 -1.93 -27.11 -10.67
C SER A 179 -0.96 -27.45 -11.80
N PHE A 180 -1.21 -26.86 -12.98
CA PHE A 180 -0.32 -26.97 -14.14
C PHE A 180 1.04 -26.26 -13.98
N TYR A 181 1.25 -25.54 -12.87
CA TYR A 181 2.50 -24.83 -12.63
C TYR A 181 3.59 -25.77 -12.11
N THR A 182 4.80 -25.61 -12.64
CA THR A 182 6.03 -26.05 -11.96
C THR A 182 6.55 -24.94 -11.04
N PHE A 183 7.42 -25.27 -10.08
CA PHE A 183 8.08 -24.24 -9.26
C PHE A 183 8.73 -23.13 -10.10
N GLY A 184 9.42 -23.49 -11.18
CA GLY A 184 10.09 -22.52 -12.06
C GLY A 184 9.13 -21.62 -12.81
N THR A 185 8.03 -22.17 -13.36
CA THR A 185 7.02 -21.38 -14.08
C THR A 185 6.19 -20.51 -13.14
N TYR A 186 5.86 -21.01 -11.95
CA TYR A 186 5.21 -20.22 -10.90
C TYR A 186 6.10 -19.08 -10.43
N LEU A 187 7.37 -19.35 -10.13
CA LEU A 187 8.32 -18.31 -9.73
C LEU A 187 8.47 -17.25 -10.82
N ALA A 188 8.61 -17.65 -12.09
CA ALA A 188 8.67 -16.72 -13.21
C ALA A 188 7.40 -15.85 -13.30
N PHE A 189 6.21 -16.46 -13.18
CA PHE A 189 4.95 -15.71 -13.14
C PHE A 189 4.93 -14.66 -12.03
N ILE A 190 5.30 -15.05 -10.79
CA ILE A 190 5.34 -14.13 -9.65
C ILE A 190 6.32 -12.97 -9.90
N LEU A 191 7.56 -13.27 -10.30
CA LEU A 191 8.58 -12.23 -10.47
C LEU A 191 8.23 -11.27 -11.62
N THR A 192 7.74 -11.79 -12.74
CA THR A 192 7.38 -10.98 -13.91
C THR A 192 6.11 -10.16 -13.66
N ALA A 193 5.15 -10.66 -12.90
CA ALA A 193 3.93 -9.92 -12.59
C ALA A 193 4.17 -8.82 -11.55
N TYR A 194 4.70 -9.20 -10.38
CA TYR A 194 4.63 -8.38 -9.18
C TYR A 194 5.79 -7.41 -9.02
N ILE A 195 7.02 -7.79 -9.39
CA ILE A 195 8.18 -6.90 -9.23
C ILE A 195 8.02 -5.60 -10.03
N PRO A 196 7.77 -5.62 -11.35
CA PRO A 196 7.66 -4.39 -12.12
C PRO A 196 6.44 -3.56 -11.68
N PHE A 197 5.30 -4.21 -11.45
CA PHE A 197 4.10 -3.54 -10.96
C PHE A 197 4.33 -2.83 -9.62
N ASN A 198 4.89 -3.52 -8.62
CA ASN A 198 5.09 -2.94 -7.29
C ASN A 198 6.16 -1.83 -7.29
N LEU A 199 7.21 -1.95 -8.13
CA LEU A 199 8.19 -0.88 -8.30
C LEU A 199 7.55 0.37 -8.91
N VAL A 200 6.71 0.22 -9.93
CA VAL A 200 6.00 1.34 -10.55
C VAL A 200 4.99 1.94 -9.58
N LYS A 201 4.14 1.13 -8.95
CA LYS A 201 3.15 1.59 -7.96
C LYS A 201 3.83 2.38 -6.83
N GLY A 202 4.88 1.82 -6.23
CA GLY A 202 5.64 2.49 -5.16
C GLY A 202 6.29 3.79 -5.61
N SER A 203 6.83 3.83 -6.83
CA SER A 203 7.46 5.03 -7.38
C SER A 203 6.44 6.14 -7.65
N VAL A 204 5.36 5.82 -8.37
CA VAL A 204 4.31 6.78 -8.74
C VAL A 204 3.65 7.37 -7.51
N VAL A 205 3.25 6.53 -6.55
CA VAL A 205 2.65 6.98 -5.28
C VAL A 205 3.60 7.92 -4.53
N THR A 206 4.89 7.56 -4.44
CA THR A 206 5.87 8.38 -3.71
C THR A 206 6.13 9.70 -4.41
N ILE A 207 6.25 9.70 -5.73
CA ILE A 207 6.43 10.92 -6.56
C ILE A 207 5.27 11.89 -6.31
N VAL A 208 4.03 11.41 -6.41
CA VAL A 208 2.84 12.25 -6.18
C VAL A 208 2.83 12.76 -4.74
N PHE A 209 3.11 11.91 -3.76
CA PHE A 209 3.22 12.33 -2.36
C PHE A 209 4.27 13.43 -2.15
N LEU A 210 5.47 13.29 -2.73
CA LEU A 210 6.54 14.28 -2.58
C LEU A 210 6.20 15.61 -3.27
N LEU A 211 5.41 15.60 -4.35
CA LEU A 211 4.88 16.83 -4.95
C LEU A 211 3.87 17.55 -4.03
N LEU A 212 3.09 16.78 -3.25
CA LEU A 212 2.12 17.31 -2.30
C LEU A 212 2.74 17.73 -0.95
N LYS A 213 3.80 17.04 -0.51
CA LYS A 213 4.45 17.22 0.81
C LYS A 213 4.75 18.68 1.19
N PRO A 214 5.28 19.56 0.31
CA PRO A 214 5.53 20.96 0.66
C PRO A 214 4.24 21.75 0.93
N ARG A 215 3.13 21.39 0.26
CA ARG A 215 1.85 22.11 0.36
C ARG A 215 1.03 21.68 1.56
N ILE A 216 1.16 20.43 2.00
CA ILE A 216 0.41 19.87 3.14
C ILE A 216 0.69 20.62 4.44
N LYS A 217 1.90 21.17 4.62
CA LYS A 217 2.24 21.95 5.81
C LYS A 217 1.37 23.20 6.00
N TYR A 218 0.88 23.80 4.91
CA TYR A 218 -0.04 24.95 4.97
C TYR A 218 -1.45 24.58 5.42
N LEU A 219 -1.83 23.30 5.41
CA LEU A 219 -3.11 22.83 5.95
C LEU A 219 -3.10 22.72 7.48
N GLU A 220 -1.93 22.85 8.10
CA GLU A 220 -1.76 22.69 9.55
C GLU A 220 -1.41 23.97 10.31
N LEU A 221 -0.94 24.99 9.58
CA LEU A 221 -0.77 26.36 10.06
C LEU A 221 -2.12 27.08 10.09
#